data_AF-A0A6M1S437-F1
#
_entry.id   AF-A0A6M1S437-F1
#
_cell.length_a   1.000
_cell.length_b   1.000
_cell.length_c   1.000
_cell.angle_alpha   90.00
_cell.angle_beta   90.00
_cell.angle_gamma   90.00
#
_symmetry.space_group_name_H-M   'P 1'
#
loop_
_entity.id
_entity.type
_entity.pdbx_description
1 polymer ?
#
loop_
_entity_poly.entity_id
_entity_poly.type
_entity_poly.pdbx_seq_one_letter_code
_entity_poly.pdbx_strand_id
1 'polypeptide(L)'
;MRQKVIDERTIALMGELKREGASYRQIADRFAVGLPTVFYAFNGRKPPRPANDNHPDRVTRMVAANGGCSTTSGMVPVTLVRVPTVDGPYEVAA
;
A
#
# COMPACT_ATOMS: atom_id res chain seq x y z
N MET A 1 0.10 18.29 3.50
CA MET A 1 0.11 17.65 2.16
C MET A 1 1.33 18.15 1.39
N ARG A 2 2.10 17.26 0.75
CA ARG A 2 3.25 17.68 -0.08
C ARG A 2 2.73 18.51 -1.25
N GLN A 3 3.34 19.66 -1.53
CA GLN A 3 2.97 20.53 -2.66
C GLN A 3 2.96 19.73 -3.97
N LYS A 4 1.97 20.00 -4.83
CA LYS A 4 1.96 19.43 -6.18
C LYS A 4 3.20 19.95 -6.91
N VAL A 5 4.02 19.02 -7.43
CA VAL A 5 5.22 19.35 -8.23
C VAL A 5 4.83 19.91 -9.61
N ILE A 6 3.57 19.73 -10.02
CA ILE A 6 3.04 20.17 -11.31
C ILE A 6 2.17 21.41 -11.08
N ASP A 7 2.45 22.47 -11.83
CA ASP A 7 1.68 23.71 -11.85
C ASP A 7 0.32 23.55 -12.56
N GLU A 8 -0.63 24.44 -12.26
CA GLU A 8 -2.00 24.38 -12.79
C GLU A 8 -2.04 24.50 -14.31
N ARG A 9 -1.13 25.29 -14.89
CA ARG A 9 -1.00 25.45 -16.34
C ARG A 9 -0.60 24.14 -17.02
N THR A 10 0.34 23.39 -16.45
CA THR A 10 0.71 22.07 -17.00
C THR A 10 -0.45 21.09 -16.92
N ILE A 11 -1.24 21.11 -15.84
CA ILE A 11 -2.44 20.25 -15.74
C ILE A 11 -3.45 20.60 -16.84
N ALA A 12 -3.66 21.89 -17.14
CA ALA A 12 -4.54 22.31 -18.22
C ALA A 12 -4.05 21.81 -19.59
N LEU A 13 -2.74 21.93 -19.87
CA LEU A 13 -2.13 21.42 -21.11
C LEU A 13 -2.21 19.89 -21.22
N MET A 14 -2.02 19.16 -20.12
CA MET A 14 -2.25 17.71 -20.09
C MET A 14 -3.70 17.39 -20.45
N GLY A 15 -4.67 18.17 -19.95
CA GLY A 15 -6.09 17.99 -20.24
C GLY A 15 -6.46 18.27 -21.70
N GLU A 16 -5.84 19.25 -22.34
CA GLU A 16 -5.96 19.49 -23.78
C GLU A 16 -5.51 18.28 -24.60
N LEU A 17 -4.29 17.80 -24.34
CA LEU A 17 -3.76 16.62 -25.03
C LEU A 17 -4.62 15.39 -24.81
N LYS A 18 -5.20 15.25 -23.61
CA LYS A 18 -6.11 14.14 -23.31
C LYS A 18 -7.40 14.23 -24.14
N ARG A 19 -7.93 15.44 -24.35
CA ARG A 19 -9.10 15.68 -25.23
C ARG A 19 -8.79 15.43 -26.70
N GLU A 20 -7.55 15.69 -27.13
CA GLU A 20 -7.05 15.36 -28.47
C GLU A 20 -6.82 13.86 -28.69
N GLY A 21 -7.05 13.03 -27.66
CA GLY A 21 -6.94 11.57 -27.75
C GLY A 21 -5.58 11.01 -27.35
N ALA A 22 -4.66 11.84 -26.81
CA ALA A 22 -3.38 11.34 -26.34
C ALA A 22 -3.54 10.33 -25.20
N SER A 23 -2.72 9.28 -25.26
CA SER A 23 -2.58 8.32 -24.16
C SER A 23 -1.83 8.93 -22.99
N TYR A 24 -2.03 8.39 -21.78
CA TYR A 24 -1.27 8.84 -20.61
C TYR A 24 0.24 8.65 -20.76
N ARG A 25 0.69 7.67 -21.56
CA ARG A 25 2.12 7.47 -21.84
C ARG A 25 2.69 8.60 -22.69
N GLN A 26 1.99 8.96 -23.77
CA GLN A 26 2.39 10.08 -24.64
C GLN A 26 2.42 11.41 -23.87
N ILE A 27 1.45 11.63 -22.99
CA ILE A 27 1.44 12.82 -22.11
C ILE A 27 2.64 12.79 -21.15
N ALA A 28 2.91 11.64 -20.53
CA ALA A 28 4.03 11.47 -19.61
C ALA A 28 5.39 11.75 -20.28
N ASP A 29 5.59 11.21 -21.49
CA ASP A 29 6.80 11.44 -22.28
C ASP A 29 6.95 12.91 -22.68
N ARG A 30 5.85 13.58 -23.07
CA ARG A 30 5.85 14.99 -23.46
C ARG A 30 6.24 15.95 -22.34
N PHE A 31 5.90 15.63 -21.09
CA PHE A 31 6.22 16.45 -19.93
C PHE A 31 7.39 15.91 -19.09
N ALA A 32 8.09 14.87 -19.58
CA ALA A 32 9.19 14.22 -18.87
C ALA A 32 8.85 13.81 -17.42
N VAL A 33 7.62 13.33 -17.19
CA VAL A 33 7.15 12.84 -15.89
C VAL A 33 6.85 11.35 -15.93
N GLY A 34 6.82 10.71 -14.76
CA GLY A 34 6.38 9.32 -14.66
C GLY A 34 4.90 9.16 -15.05
N LEU A 35 4.56 8.02 -15.68
CA LEU A 35 3.17 7.65 -15.97
C LEU A 35 2.23 7.74 -14.75
N PRO A 36 2.63 7.30 -13.53
CA PRO A 36 1.78 7.44 -12.34
C PRO A 36 1.46 8.90 -12.02
N THR A 37 2.38 9.82 -12.30
CA THR A 37 2.19 11.25 -12.08
C THR A 37 1.04 11.79 -12.91
N VAL A 38 1.00 11.47 -14.21
CA VAL A 38 -0.10 11.86 -15.11
C VAL A 38 -1.41 11.20 -14.66
N PHE A 39 -1.37 9.91 -14.31
CA PHE A 39 -2.55 9.20 -13.82
C PHE A 39 -3.15 9.85 -12.57
N TYR A 40 -2.33 10.21 -11.58
CA TYR A 40 -2.80 10.87 -10.36
C TYR A 40 -3.19 12.33 -10.56
N ALA A 41 -2.62 13.02 -11.56
CA ALA A 41 -3.02 14.39 -11.91
C ALA A 41 -4.49 14.44 -12.36
N PHE A 42 -4.94 13.44 -13.13
CA PHE A 42 -6.34 13.36 -13.59
C PHE A 42 -7.29 12.70 -12.59
N ASN A 43 -6.87 11.63 -11.92
CA ASN A 43 -7.78 10.81 -11.11
C ASN A 43 -7.70 11.12 -9.61
N GLY A 44 -6.78 12.00 -9.20
CA GLY A 44 -6.43 12.20 -7.80
C GLY A 44 -5.61 11.03 -7.24
N ARG A 45 -5.00 11.26 -6.07
CA ARG A 45 -4.34 10.20 -5.31
C ARG A 45 -5.37 9.55 -4.40
N LYS A 46 -5.49 8.22 -4.47
CA LYS A 46 -6.32 7.50 -3.49
C LYS A 46 -5.84 7.84 -2.08
N PRO A 47 -6.75 8.11 -1.13
CA PRO A 47 -6.34 8.31 0.25
C PRO A 47 -5.57 7.07 0.73
N PRO A 48 -4.58 7.23 1.61
CA PRO A 48 -3.96 6.09 2.26
C PRO A 48 -5.08 5.28 2.90
N ARG A 49 -5.16 3.99 2.57
CA ARG A 49 -6.06 3.11 3.31
C ARG A 49 -5.51 3.00 4.73
N PRO A 50 -6.36 3.02 5.77
CA PRO A 50 -5.91 2.65 7.09
C PRO A 50 -5.24 1.29 7.01
N ALA A 51 -4.12 1.15 7.70
CA ALA A 51 -3.45 -0.13 7.79
C ALA A 51 -4.41 -1.09 8.51
N ASN A 52 -4.80 -2.17 7.82
CA ASN A 52 -5.65 -3.23 8.37
C ASN A 52 -4.78 -4.32 9.01
N ASP A 53 -3.70 -3.90 9.65
CA ASP A 53 -2.70 -4.74 10.30
C ASP A 53 -3.05 -4.99 11.77
N ASN A 54 -4.04 -4.28 12.32
CA ASN A 54 -4.52 -4.52 13.67
C ASN A 54 -5.62 -5.59 13.68
N HIS A 55 -5.20 -6.86 13.68
CA HIS A 55 -6.09 -8.01 13.83
C HIS A 55 -6.09 -8.50 15.30
N PRO A 56 -7.02 -8.02 16.15
CA PRO A 56 -7.03 -8.38 17.57
C PRO A 56 -7.29 -9.89 17.79
N ASP A 57 -7.91 -10.55 16.81
CA ASP A 57 -8.19 -11.99 16.78
C ASP A 57 -6.97 -12.86 16.45
N ARG A 58 -5.82 -12.26 16.12
CA ARG A 58 -4.64 -12.99 15.63
C ARG A 58 -3.38 -12.59 16.37
N VAL A 59 -2.41 -13.51 16.36
CA VAL A 59 -1.07 -13.31 16.90
C VAL A 59 -0.05 -13.90 15.93
N THR A 60 1.04 -13.19 15.69
CA THR A 60 2.18 -13.73 14.93
C THR A 60 3.24 -14.19 15.90
N ARG A 61 3.61 -15.47 15.83
CA ARG A 61 4.65 -16.09 16.67
C ARG A 61 5.75 -16.66 15.79
N MET A 62 6.98 -16.62 16.28
CA MET A 62 8.09 -17.32 15.63
C MET A 62 8.00 -18.80 16.00
N VAL A 63 7.82 -19.67 15.01
CA VAL A 63 7.73 -21.13 15.18
C VAL A 63 8.81 -21.79 14.33
N ALA A 64 9.35 -22.92 14.81
CA ALA A 64 10.27 -23.72 14.02
C ALA A 64 9.58 -24.18 12.72
N ALA A 65 10.26 -24.01 11.58
CA ALA A 65 9.65 -24.26 10.27
C ALA A 65 9.11 -25.68 10.07
N ASN A 66 9.60 -26.65 10.86
CA ASN A 66 9.18 -28.05 10.80
C ASN A 66 8.29 -28.48 11.99
N GLY A 67 7.64 -27.54 12.69
CA GLY A 67 6.76 -27.87 13.81
C GLY A 67 7.48 -28.29 15.10
N GLY A 68 8.77 -27.96 15.23
CA GLY A 68 9.54 -28.16 16.47
C GLY A 68 10.22 -29.53 16.60
N CYS A 69 10.19 -30.35 15.55
CA CYS A 69 10.74 -31.70 15.56
C CYS A 69 12.25 -31.77 15.17
N SER A 70 12.88 -30.65 14.79
CA SER A 70 14.34 -30.60 14.57
C SER A 70 14.91 -29.26 14.97
N THR A 71 16.05 -29.29 15.67
CA THR A 71 16.83 -28.11 16.09
C THR A 71 17.53 -27.38 14.95
N THR A 72 17.54 -27.96 13.74
CA THR A 72 18.20 -27.39 12.54
C THR A 72 17.30 -26.52 11.67
N SER A 73 15.98 -26.52 11.86
CA SER A 73 15.11 -25.67 11.06
C SER A 73 15.08 -24.24 11.62
N GLY A 74 15.23 -23.24 10.75
CA GLY A 74 15.10 -21.84 11.14
C GLY A 74 13.70 -21.50 11.67
N MET A 75 13.61 -20.40 12.41
CA MET A 75 12.33 -19.87 12.89
C MET A 75 11.64 -19.10 11.77
N VAL A 76 10.34 -19.33 11.59
CA VAL A 76 9.49 -18.61 10.63
C VAL A 76 8.32 -17.94 11.35
N PRO A 77 7.88 -16.76 10.90
CA PRO A 77 6.69 -16.12 11.46
C PRO A 77 5.44 -16.87 11.01
N VAL A 78 4.61 -17.28 11.96
CA VAL A 78 3.31 -17.92 11.70
C VAL A 78 2.22 -17.11 12.39
N THR A 79 1.19 -16.74 11.63
CA THR A 79 0.01 -16.07 12.16
C THR A 79 -1.02 -17.10 12.56
N LEU A 80 -1.39 -17.11 13.85
CA LEU A 80 -2.34 -18.03 14.46
C LEU A 80 -3.56 -17.26 14.96
N VAL A 81 -4.66 -18.00 15.17
CA VAL A 81 -5.82 -17.50 15.92
C VAL A 81 -5.42 -17.29 17.37
N ARG A 82 -5.77 -16.14 17.94
CA ARG A 82 -5.51 -15.80 19.34
C ARG A 82 -6.32 -16.71 20.25
N VAL A 83 -5.67 -17.29 21.25
CA VAL A 83 -6.33 -18.10 22.29
C VAL A 83 -6.27 -17.32 23.61
N PRO A 84 -7.40 -16.88 24.19
CA PRO A 84 -7.39 -15.98 25.35
C PRO A 84 -6.59 -16.49 26.56
N THR A 85 -6.57 -17.82 26.77
CA THR A 85 -5.84 -18.45 27.87
C THR A 85 -4.33 -18.50 27.69
N VAL A 86 -3.83 -18.33 26.46
CA VAL A 86 -2.41 -18.42 26.11
C VAL A 86 -1.83 -17.06 25.71
N ASP A 87 -2.63 -16.22 25.04
CA ASP A 87 -2.22 -14.93 24.46
C ASP A 87 -2.76 -13.71 25.22
N GLY A 88 -3.58 -13.92 26.25
CA GLY A 88 -4.30 -12.85 26.94
C GLY A 88 -5.58 -12.40 26.21
N PRO A 89 -6.39 -11.53 26.86
CA PRO A 89 -7.65 -11.04 26.30
C PRO A 89 -7.44 -10.22 25.03
N TYR A 90 -8.51 -10.06 24.25
CA TYR A 90 -8.50 -9.17 23.09
C TYR A 90 -8.30 -7.73 23.57
N GLU A 91 -7.37 -7.00 22.96
CA GLU A 91 -7.34 -5.54 23.09
C GLU A 91 -8.32 -4.98 22.05
N VAL A 92 -9.51 -4.59 22.50
CA VAL A 92 -10.40 -3.75 21.70
C VAL A 92 -9.75 -2.38 21.64
N ALA A 93 -9.34 -1.96 20.45
CA ALA A 93 -9.01 -0.57 20.22
C ALA A 93 -10.19 0.30 20.65
N ALA A 94 -9.94 1.23 21.58
CA ALA A 94 -10.93 2.20 22.08
C ALA A 94 -11.33 3.20 20.98
#